data_AF-A0A972JH40-F1
#
_entry.id   AF-A0A972JH40-F1
#
_cell.length_a   1.000
_cell.length_b   1.000
_cell.length_c   1.000
_cell.angle_alpha   90.00
_cell.angle_beta   90.00
_cell.angle_gamma   90.00
#
_symmetry.space_group_name_H-M   'P 1'
#
loop_
_entity.id
_entity.type
_entity.pdbx_description
1 polymer ?
#
loop_
_entity_poly.entity_id
_entity_poly.type
_entity_poly.pdbx_seq_one_letter_code
_entity_poly.pdbx_strand_id
1 'polypeptide(L)'
;MIKKRLLTGAVAAVLGVYAPNAVAQEGQGCYAQTVENYTPGTLKNSANPVPADRQHADRALGVPQNDNTENFVSLGYGGSLTLGFGGAVMDGVGKDLYVVETSYASNDCLSDGIERAQVYLSQNGTDFVWAGELCRDGSVDIAAAGFTWASYIKIENDATSTTPDGFDVDGVYAVNGCGNIPAPGCYAVEVMDFFQGTKENGQPITDPMRTDETKALGEPENDRSSGADNFFTLGNGGWIELRMSDFIIQDGTSAPDLRVYETTWGNLSCASYPEYAEISVSANNVNWYSLGFHCQSSDISLDLDAVVPGGVHVKYVRIATNSALGSTEDFFDVDGVEALFGCEPFEPETPNGCFAACTTGEGYVQGTTKLGGALPAARTHVDRALGTPQYSDATTSPANNNFLTLGYGGSLTLCFDGFIMNDAGDDIEIVETSFNNPSCASYPEYADIWVSNDNVNWYFVKTGCHNFTVNFDDAVDASNNPIYLPYVQYVKIANNDNLTTTPDAYDVDGVRLIASQCENTQGPVTNEPVGQPQPVVGLRSYPNPSRGIVNFNFSSMYTGNASLEVFNIAGQRVALLFNDEVKENEENVVTFDMSQLPNGVYISKLSTSEGVVTGKVMLAR
;
A
#
# COMPACT_ATOMS: atom_id res chain seq x y z
N MET A 1 66.39 22.57 55.71
CA MET A 1 66.37 21.44 54.75
C MET A 1 65.04 21.55 53.99
N ILE A 2 65.05 22.12 52.76
CA ILE A 2 65.16 21.42 51.45
C ILE A 2 63.86 20.66 51.13
N LYS A 3 63.17 20.77 49.97
CA LYS A 3 63.09 21.68 48.81
C LYS A 3 61.91 21.17 47.95
N LYS A 4 61.33 22.06 47.14
CA LYS A 4 60.48 21.86 45.94
C LYS A 4 60.76 20.57 45.12
N ARG A 5 59.73 20.01 44.43
CA ARG A 5 59.57 20.04 42.95
C ARG A 5 58.38 19.23 42.42
N LEU A 6 57.75 19.79 41.38
CA LEU A 6 56.92 19.12 40.35
C LEU A 6 57.68 17.96 39.70
N LEU A 7 56.96 16.96 39.14
CA LEU A 7 57.17 16.48 37.76
C LEU A 7 56.01 15.57 37.29
N THR A 8 55.34 16.02 36.23
CA THR A 8 54.84 15.28 35.04
C THR A 8 54.80 13.75 35.07
N GLY A 9 53.60 13.17 34.88
CA GLY A 9 53.39 11.80 34.42
C GLY A 9 52.95 11.81 32.95
N ALA A 10 53.75 11.16 32.10
CA ALA A 10 53.59 11.08 30.67
C ALA A 10 52.45 10.15 30.24
N VAL A 11 51.85 10.46 29.09
CA VAL A 11 50.99 9.58 28.31
C VAL A 11 51.82 8.36 27.88
N ALA A 12 51.43 7.18 28.35
CA ALA A 12 51.90 5.91 27.79
C ALA A 12 50.70 5.28 27.08
N ALA A 13 50.81 5.22 25.75
CA ALA A 13 49.92 4.45 24.89
C ALA A 13 49.91 3.00 25.37
N VAL A 14 48.75 2.53 25.82
CA VAL A 14 48.51 1.10 26.02
C VAL A 14 48.07 0.54 24.68
N LEU A 15 49.01 -0.14 24.02
CA LEU A 15 48.73 -1.10 22.97
C LEU A 15 47.77 -2.15 23.55
N GLY A 16 46.49 -2.04 23.17
CA GLY A 16 45.49 -3.05 23.47
C GLY A 16 45.85 -4.35 22.75
N VAL A 17 46.30 -5.33 23.52
CA VAL A 17 46.42 -6.72 23.08
C VAL A 17 45.00 -7.22 22.81
N TYR A 18 44.72 -7.57 21.55
CA TYR A 18 43.51 -8.28 21.15
C TYR A 18 43.40 -9.57 21.97
N ALA A 19 42.35 -9.69 22.78
CA ALA A 19 41.91 -10.96 23.33
C ALA A 19 40.83 -11.52 22.39
N PRO A 20 41.05 -12.69 21.75
CA PRO A 20 39.99 -13.42 21.09
C PRO A 20 39.27 -14.18 22.19
N ASN A 21 38.19 -13.62 22.74
CA ASN A 21 37.17 -14.29 23.56
C ASN A 21 36.21 -13.20 24.07
N ALA A 22 35.42 -12.62 23.17
CA ALA A 22 34.21 -11.92 23.55
C ALA A 22 33.04 -12.88 23.27
N VAL A 23 32.84 -13.82 24.18
CA VAL A 23 31.57 -14.54 24.28
C VAL A 23 30.55 -13.50 24.73
N ALA A 24 29.54 -13.23 23.89
CA ALA A 24 28.42 -12.37 24.26
C ALA A 24 27.78 -12.92 25.55
N GLN A 25 27.60 -12.07 26.57
CA GLN A 25 26.94 -12.46 27.81
C GLN A 25 25.47 -12.83 27.54
N GLU A 26 24.99 -13.90 28.18
CA GLU A 26 23.56 -14.23 28.28
C GLU A 26 22.77 -12.97 28.70
N GLY A 27 21.90 -12.51 27.81
CA GLY A 27 20.95 -11.42 28.06
C GLY A 27 21.22 -10.08 27.37
N GLN A 28 22.25 -9.94 26.52
CA GLN A 28 22.49 -8.69 25.75
C GLN A 28 22.91 -8.86 24.28
N GLY A 29 22.82 -10.06 23.68
CA GLY A 29 23.14 -10.26 22.27
C GLY A 29 21.92 -10.12 21.37
N CYS A 30 22.05 -9.40 20.24
CA CYS A 30 21.07 -9.48 19.17
C CYS A 30 21.45 -10.61 18.22
N TYR A 31 20.64 -11.65 18.19
CA TYR A 31 20.85 -12.85 17.39
C TYR A 31 19.88 -12.85 16.20
N ALA A 32 20.18 -13.64 15.18
CA ALA A 32 19.19 -13.98 14.15
C ALA A 32 17.96 -14.63 14.81
N GLN A 33 16.76 -14.18 14.43
CA GLN A 33 15.49 -14.60 15.02
C GLN A 33 14.55 -15.29 14.02
N THR A 34 14.71 -15.02 12.73
CA THR A 34 13.86 -15.56 11.67
C THR A 34 14.69 -16.18 10.56
N VAL A 35 14.16 -17.25 9.96
CA VAL A 35 14.66 -17.80 8.69
C VAL A 35 13.77 -17.26 7.60
N GLU A 36 14.31 -16.40 6.75
CA GLU A 36 13.57 -15.82 5.62
C GLU A 36 13.57 -16.76 4.42
N ASN A 37 14.72 -17.39 4.16
CA ASN A 37 14.85 -18.35 3.08
C ASN A 37 16.01 -19.31 3.35
N TYR A 38 15.88 -20.55 2.88
CA TYR A 38 16.96 -21.53 2.87
C TYR A 38 16.91 -22.35 1.60
N THR A 39 18.03 -22.36 0.86
CA THR A 39 18.20 -23.17 -0.34
C THR A 39 19.35 -24.14 -0.11
N PRO A 40 19.09 -25.44 0.13
CA PRO A 40 20.14 -26.42 0.34
C PRO A 40 20.91 -26.69 -0.95
N GLY A 41 22.23 -26.71 -0.85
CA GLY A 41 23.13 -27.07 -1.93
C GLY A 41 23.41 -28.58 -2.00
N THR A 42 24.40 -28.94 -2.81
CA THR A 42 24.84 -30.33 -2.97
C THR A 42 26.11 -30.62 -2.19
N LEU A 43 26.42 -31.91 -2.02
CA LEU A 43 27.74 -32.34 -1.60
C LEU A 43 28.80 -31.96 -2.66
N LYS A 44 30.04 -31.75 -2.22
CA LYS A 44 31.16 -31.39 -3.09
C LYS A 44 31.32 -32.38 -4.23
N ASN A 45 31.43 -31.88 -5.46
CA ASN A 45 31.64 -32.70 -6.67
C ASN A 45 30.58 -33.80 -6.85
N SER A 46 29.37 -33.59 -6.34
CA SER A 46 28.28 -34.55 -6.35
C SER A 46 26.97 -33.83 -6.71
N ALA A 47 26.03 -34.57 -7.32
CA ALA A 47 24.66 -34.11 -7.53
C ALA A 47 23.75 -34.43 -6.35
N ASN A 48 24.25 -35.16 -5.34
CA ASN A 48 23.47 -35.51 -4.17
C ASN A 48 23.32 -34.27 -3.27
N PRO A 49 22.12 -33.98 -2.75
CA PRO A 49 21.92 -32.91 -1.79
C PRO A 49 22.66 -33.21 -0.48
N VAL A 50 22.88 -32.17 0.31
CA VAL A 50 23.28 -32.29 1.72
C VAL A 50 22.30 -33.24 2.46
N PRO A 51 22.74 -34.06 3.43
CA PRO A 51 21.83 -34.92 4.21
C PRO A 51 20.68 -34.14 4.88
N ALA A 52 19.47 -34.70 4.88
CA ALA A 52 18.26 -34.01 5.34
C ALA A 52 18.32 -33.59 6.84
N ASP A 53 19.02 -34.37 7.65
CA ASP A 53 19.31 -34.12 9.06
C ASP A 53 20.25 -32.93 9.31
N ARG A 54 20.89 -32.39 8.26
CA ARG A 54 21.71 -31.15 8.28
C ARG A 54 21.02 -29.96 7.59
N GLN A 55 19.79 -30.11 7.11
CA GLN A 55 19.03 -29.08 6.38
C GLN A 55 18.07 -28.27 7.27
N HIS A 56 18.29 -28.27 8.59
CA HIS A 56 17.41 -27.63 9.55
C HIS A 56 17.81 -26.16 9.78
N ALA A 57 17.30 -25.25 8.95
CA ALA A 57 17.66 -23.84 8.97
C ALA A 57 17.35 -23.12 10.30
N ASP A 58 16.35 -23.59 11.05
CA ASP A 58 15.99 -23.09 12.37
C ASP A 58 17.11 -23.26 13.42
N ARG A 59 18.07 -24.14 13.16
CA ARG A 59 19.25 -24.33 14.02
C ARG A 59 20.21 -23.16 14.03
N ALA A 60 20.22 -22.31 13.00
CA ALA A 60 21.03 -21.10 12.96
C ALA A 60 20.43 -19.91 13.74
N LEU A 61 19.29 -20.10 14.41
CA LEU A 61 18.59 -19.05 15.15
C LEU A 61 18.99 -19.03 16.63
N GLY A 62 18.94 -17.83 17.22
CA GLY A 62 19.21 -17.63 18.63
C GLY A 62 20.71 -17.70 18.96
N VAL A 63 21.01 -18.06 20.21
CA VAL A 63 22.38 -18.08 20.72
C VAL A 63 23.15 -19.25 20.09
N PRO A 64 24.27 -19.00 19.36
CA PRO A 64 25.12 -20.07 18.85
C PRO A 64 25.64 -20.91 20.01
N GLN A 65 25.44 -22.22 19.95
CA GLN A 65 25.68 -23.09 21.10
C GLN A 65 27.18 -23.42 21.26
N ASN A 66 28.02 -23.16 20.24
CA ASN A 66 29.48 -23.27 20.31
C ASN A 66 29.96 -24.63 20.86
N ASP A 67 29.19 -25.69 20.62
CA ASP A 67 29.54 -27.05 20.98
C ASP A 67 29.55 -27.91 19.72
N ASN A 68 30.38 -28.95 19.70
CA ASN A 68 30.52 -29.82 18.52
C ASN A 68 29.34 -30.80 18.40
N THR A 69 28.12 -30.38 18.72
CA THR A 69 26.90 -31.18 18.50
C THR A 69 26.33 -30.90 17.10
N GLU A 70 25.33 -31.67 16.63
CA GLU A 70 24.71 -31.44 15.31
C GLU A 70 23.61 -30.37 15.40
N ASN A 71 23.99 -29.16 15.78
CA ASN A 71 23.11 -28.03 16.07
C ASN A 71 23.29 -26.86 15.07
N PHE A 72 23.82 -27.13 13.88
CA PHE A 72 24.00 -26.17 12.79
C PHE A 72 23.14 -26.54 11.57
N VAL A 73 23.09 -25.64 10.57
CA VAL A 73 22.57 -25.91 9.22
C VAL A 73 23.69 -25.86 8.18
N SER A 74 23.75 -26.87 7.31
CA SER A 74 24.72 -26.93 6.23
C SER A 74 24.20 -26.25 4.98
N LEU A 75 25.01 -25.38 4.38
CA LEU A 75 24.63 -24.71 3.14
C LEU A 75 24.75 -25.62 1.93
N GLY A 76 25.79 -26.47 1.84
CA GLY A 76 26.09 -27.21 0.61
C GLY A 76 26.62 -26.32 -0.51
N TYR A 77 27.21 -26.94 -1.53
CA TYR A 77 27.72 -26.24 -2.71
C TYR A 77 26.57 -25.66 -3.53
N GLY A 78 26.58 -24.34 -3.73
CA GLY A 78 25.52 -23.60 -4.39
C GLY A 78 24.30 -23.31 -3.51
N GLY A 79 24.35 -23.66 -2.22
CA GLY A 79 23.28 -23.35 -1.28
C GLY A 79 23.48 -22.02 -0.55
N SER A 80 22.40 -21.55 0.07
CA SER A 80 22.34 -20.28 0.76
C SER A 80 21.32 -20.29 1.90
N LEU A 81 21.53 -19.39 2.86
CA LEU A 81 20.65 -19.15 4.00
C LEU A 81 20.47 -17.64 4.19
N THR A 82 19.22 -17.21 4.34
CA THR A 82 18.87 -15.82 4.67
C THR A 82 18.20 -15.78 6.04
N LEU A 83 18.73 -14.94 6.92
CA LEU A 83 18.28 -14.77 8.29
C LEU A 83 17.91 -13.30 8.58
N GLY A 84 16.89 -13.10 9.39
CA GLY A 84 16.48 -11.78 9.90
C GLY A 84 16.83 -11.57 11.37
N PHE A 85 17.13 -10.32 11.75
CA PHE A 85 17.32 -9.89 13.14
C PHE A 85 16.05 -9.24 13.68
N GLY A 86 15.81 -9.34 14.99
CA GLY A 86 14.68 -8.65 15.64
C GLY A 86 14.88 -7.15 15.87
N GLY A 87 15.85 -6.53 15.21
CA GLY A 87 16.25 -5.13 15.34
C GLY A 87 17.37 -4.78 14.34
N ALA A 88 17.74 -3.51 14.26
CA ALA A 88 18.80 -3.08 13.34
C ALA A 88 20.19 -3.25 13.95
N VAL A 89 21.06 -3.92 13.20
CA VAL A 89 22.50 -3.92 13.43
C VAL A 89 23.04 -2.58 12.95
N MET A 90 23.48 -1.73 13.88
CA MET A 90 23.97 -0.39 13.58
C MET A 90 25.47 -0.42 13.25
N ASP A 91 25.88 0.43 12.32
CA ASP A 91 27.30 0.60 11.97
C ASP A 91 28.06 1.19 13.16
N GLY A 92 29.17 0.54 13.50
CA GLY A 92 30.01 0.90 14.62
C GLY A 92 31.48 0.96 14.22
N VAL A 93 32.33 1.25 15.19
CA VAL A 93 33.78 1.16 14.94
C VAL A 93 34.17 -0.32 14.87
N GLY A 94 34.49 -0.81 13.67
CA GLY A 94 35.06 -2.14 13.46
C GLY A 94 34.10 -3.09 12.76
N LYS A 95 34.07 -4.35 13.19
CA LYS A 95 33.20 -5.39 12.62
C LYS A 95 31.94 -5.51 13.46
N ASP A 96 30.76 -5.55 12.84
CA ASP A 96 29.49 -5.41 13.53
C ASP A 96 28.67 -6.71 13.57
N LEU A 97 28.94 -7.64 12.65
CA LEU A 97 28.28 -8.94 12.57
C LEU A 97 29.27 -10.06 12.72
N TYR A 98 28.91 -11.08 13.49
CA TYR A 98 29.68 -12.29 13.67
C TYR A 98 28.83 -13.52 13.30
N VAL A 99 29.37 -14.34 12.42
CA VAL A 99 28.79 -15.64 12.03
C VAL A 99 29.61 -16.72 12.70
N VAL A 100 28.92 -17.59 13.43
CA VAL A 100 29.48 -18.79 14.05
C VAL A 100 29.24 -19.97 13.13
N GLU A 101 30.29 -20.74 12.91
CA GLU A 101 30.37 -21.88 12.03
C GLU A 101 30.82 -23.11 12.83
N THR A 102 30.24 -24.28 12.55
CA THR A 102 30.62 -25.52 13.23
C THR A 102 31.44 -26.43 12.32
N SER A 103 32.76 -26.43 12.53
CA SER A 103 33.67 -27.33 11.82
C SER A 103 34.32 -28.38 12.73
N TYR A 104 34.37 -29.63 12.26
CA TYR A 104 35.06 -30.73 12.96
C TYR A 104 36.56 -30.85 12.64
N ALA A 105 37.11 -29.96 11.81
CA ALA A 105 38.53 -29.94 11.39
C ALA A 105 39.35 -28.81 12.09
N SER A 106 40.68 -28.82 11.97
CA SER A 106 41.60 -27.90 12.68
C SER A 106 41.37 -26.40 12.41
N ASN A 107 41.53 -25.57 13.44
CA ASN A 107 41.16 -24.14 13.51
C ASN A 107 41.95 -23.13 12.63
N ASP A 108 42.45 -23.51 11.44
CA ASP A 108 43.09 -22.53 10.56
C ASP A 108 42.47 -22.48 9.15
N CYS A 109 42.50 -21.29 8.55
CA CYS A 109 42.05 -21.04 7.18
C CYS A 109 43.10 -21.41 6.12
N LEU A 110 44.09 -22.22 6.51
CA LEU A 110 45.32 -22.49 5.75
C LEU A 110 45.60 -24.00 5.57
N SER A 111 44.81 -24.89 6.19
CA SER A 111 44.94 -26.35 6.13
C SER A 111 43.72 -27.00 5.44
N ASP A 112 43.74 -28.32 5.26
CA ASP A 112 42.62 -29.08 4.67
C ASP A 112 41.37 -29.03 5.57
N GLY A 113 40.16 -28.92 4.98
CA GLY A 113 38.90 -28.82 5.74
C GLY A 113 38.47 -27.38 6.01
N ILE A 114 38.58 -26.53 4.99
CA ILE A 114 38.21 -25.11 5.02
C ILE A 114 36.75 -24.94 4.61
N GLU A 115 35.99 -24.25 5.44
CA GLU A 115 34.64 -23.77 5.13
C GLU A 115 34.69 -22.26 4.90
N ARG A 116 34.21 -21.81 3.74
CA ARG A 116 34.15 -20.40 3.36
C ARG A 116 32.73 -20.02 2.93
N ALA A 117 32.37 -18.77 3.19
CA ALA A 117 31.09 -18.23 2.80
C ALA A 117 31.22 -16.80 2.26
N GLN A 118 30.31 -16.44 1.37
CA GLN A 118 30.08 -15.07 0.92
C GLN A 118 28.91 -14.49 1.72
N VAL A 119 29.08 -13.29 2.26
CA VAL A 119 28.08 -12.61 3.08
C VAL A 119 27.55 -11.39 2.37
N TYR A 120 26.23 -11.27 2.37
CA TYR A 120 25.49 -10.13 1.85
C TYR A 120 24.55 -9.62 2.93
N LEU A 121 24.29 -8.32 2.92
CA LEU A 121 23.46 -7.64 3.91
C LEU A 121 22.31 -6.91 3.23
N SER A 122 21.22 -6.73 3.97
CA SER A 122 20.07 -5.98 3.50
C SER A 122 19.37 -5.25 4.65
N GLN A 123 18.77 -4.11 4.32
CA GLN A 123 17.88 -3.36 5.20
C GLN A 123 16.42 -3.83 5.10
N ASN A 124 16.01 -4.33 3.93
CA ASN A 124 14.61 -4.64 3.60
C ASN A 124 14.32 -6.14 3.34
N GLY A 125 15.35 -6.99 3.31
CA GLY A 125 15.22 -8.43 3.13
C GLY A 125 15.09 -8.89 1.67
N THR A 126 15.10 -7.97 0.71
CA THR A 126 15.05 -8.26 -0.74
C THR A 126 16.31 -7.84 -1.47
N ASP A 127 16.85 -6.65 -1.14
CA ASP A 127 18.02 -6.08 -1.82
C ASP A 127 19.28 -6.37 -1.03
N PHE A 128 20.06 -7.34 -1.51
CA PHE A 128 21.27 -7.81 -0.84
C PHE A 128 22.54 -7.25 -1.49
N VAL A 129 23.35 -6.55 -0.69
CA VAL A 129 24.64 -5.99 -1.10
C VAL A 129 25.76 -6.80 -0.45
N TRP A 130 26.80 -7.10 -1.23
CA TRP A 130 27.94 -7.88 -0.76
C TRP A 130 28.73 -7.14 0.34
N ALA A 131 28.99 -7.82 1.46
CA ALA A 131 29.62 -7.24 2.65
C ALA A 131 30.99 -7.86 2.99
N GLY A 132 31.29 -9.05 2.47
CA GLY A 132 32.60 -9.68 2.65
C GLY A 132 32.59 -11.20 2.54
N GLU A 133 33.79 -11.77 2.68
CA GLU A 133 34.00 -13.22 2.72
C GLU A 133 34.32 -13.67 4.15
N LEU A 134 33.83 -14.85 4.50
CA LEU A 134 34.12 -15.53 5.75
C LEU A 134 34.92 -16.81 5.51
N CYS A 135 35.65 -17.21 6.54
CA CYS A 135 36.28 -18.52 6.62
C CYS A 135 36.07 -19.04 8.04
N ARG A 136 35.31 -20.14 8.18
CA ARG A 136 34.77 -20.62 9.46
C ARG A 136 34.07 -19.49 10.20
N ASP A 137 34.20 -19.45 11.52
CA ASP A 137 33.83 -18.29 12.33
C ASP A 137 34.45 -17.02 11.77
N GLY A 138 33.62 -16.01 11.58
CA GLY A 138 34.11 -14.76 11.02
C GLY A 138 33.17 -13.60 11.20
N SER A 139 33.67 -12.41 10.87
CA SER A 139 32.92 -11.18 11.05
C SER A 139 32.99 -10.30 9.83
N VAL A 140 31.89 -9.57 9.59
CA VAL A 140 31.79 -8.57 8.53
C VAL A 140 31.51 -7.19 9.14
N ASP A 141 31.93 -6.17 8.40
CA ASP A 141 31.74 -4.76 8.73
C ASP A 141 30.58 -4.30 7.83
N ILE A 142 29.50 -3.76 8.39
CA ILE A 142 28.34 -3.43 7.56
C ILE A 142 28.59 -2.19 6.69
N ALA A 143 29.51 -1.31 7.09
CA ALA A 143 29.92 -0.17 6.28
C ALA A 143 30.65 -0.62 5.00
N ALA A 144 31.19 -1.84 4.96
CA ALA A 144 31.76 -2.41 3.73
C ALA A 144 30.71 -2.63 2.63
N ALA A 145 29.43 -2.78 3.00
CA ALA A 145 28.29 -2.83 2.08
C ALA A 145 27.67 -1.45 1.83
N GLY A 146 28.23 -0.37 2.39
CA GLY A 146 27.70 0.99 2.28
C GLY A 146 26.52 1.30 3.20
N PHE A 147 26.26 0.46 4.21
CA PHE A 147 25.12 0.62 5.10
C PHE A 147 25.51 1.24 6.44
N THR A 148 24.64 2.11 6.97
CA THR A 148 24.70 2.62 8.35
C THR A 148 23.93 1.71 9.32
N TRP A 149 23.08 0.83 8.80
CA TRP A 149 22.41 -0.23 9.54
C TRP A 149 21.95 -1.36 8.61
N ALA A 150 21.78 -2.58 9.14
CA ALA A 150 21.20 -3.72 8.42
C ALA A 150 20.29 -4.55 9.33
N SER A 151 19.26 -5.21 8.76
CA SER A 151 18.35 -6.10 9.52
C SER A 151 18.30 -7.52 8.99
N TYR A 152 18.97 -7.80 7.87
CA TYR A 152 19.01 -9.12 7.25
C TYR A 152 20.42 -9.47 6.79
N ILE A 153 20.75 -10.76 6.87
CA ILE A 153 22.00 -11.33 6.38
C ILE A 153 21.68 -12.52 5.47
N LYS A 154 22.36 -12.57 4.33
CA LYS A 154 22.38 -13.74 3.45
C LYS A 154 23.79 -14.32 3.40
N ILE A 155 23.89 -15.62 3.63
CA ILE A 155 25.13 -16.39 3.65
C ILE A 155 25.06 -17.40 2.52
N GLU A 156 26.03 -17.38 1.62
CA GLU A 156 26.17 -18.34 0.53
C GLU A 156 27.45 -19.15 0.72
N ASN A 157 27.40 -20.46 0.47
CA ASN A 157 28.62 -21.26 0.50
C ASN A 157 29.56 -20.82 -0.62
N ASP A 158 30.82 -20.55 -0.26
CA ASP A 158 31.85 -20.26 -1.25
C ASP A 158 32.34 -21.53 -1.96
N ALA A 159 32.53 -21.45 -3.27
CA ALA A 159 32.95 -22.60 -4.08
C ALA A 159 34.36 -23.13 -3.71
N THR A 160 35.18 -22.34 -3.03
CA THR A 160 36.52 -22.69 -2.57
C THR A 160 36.53 -23.47 -1.25
N SER A 161 35.37 -23.65 -0.60
CA SER A 161 35.22 -24.59 0.52
C SER A 161 35.79 -25.97 0.16
N THR A 162 36.32 -26.70 1.13
CA THR A 162 36.93 -28.03 0.93
C THR A 162 36.26 -29.16 1.67
N THR A 163 35.38 -28.87 2.63
CA THR A 163 34.57 -29.89 3.31
C THR A 163 33.47 -30.45 2.38
N PRO A 164 32.98 -31.68 2.64
CA PRO A 164 32.01 -32.33 1.75
C PRO A 164 30.67 -31.60 1.61
N ASP A 165 30.23 -30.89 2.63
CA ASP A 165 28.91 -30.29 2.81
C ASP A 165 28.94 -28.76 2.85
N GLY A 166 30.13 -28.15 2.67
CA GLY A 166 30.27 -26.71 2.64
C GLY A 166 30.07 -26.08 4.01
N PHE A 167 29.80 -24.77 4.03
CA PHE A 167 29.73 -23.98 5.26
C PHE A 167 28.57 -24.39 6.17
N ASP A 168 28.85 -24.59 7.46
CA ASP A 168 27.92 -25.09 8.48
C ASP A 168 27.57 -23.99 9.49
N VAL A 169 26.45 -23.27 9.28
CA VAL A 169 26.06 -22.11 10.09
C VAL A 169 25.45 -22.56 11.43
N ASP A 170 26.12 -22.24 12.54
CA ASP A 170 25.65 -22.46 13.91
C ASP A 170 24.78 -21.30 14.41
N GLY A 171 25.14 -20.08 14.00
CA GLY A 171 24.29 -18.92 14.24
C GLY A 171 24.96 -17.60 13.91
N VAL A 172 24.20 -16.51 14.05
CA VAL A 172 24.66 -15.17 13.71
C VAL A 172 24.25 -14.18 14.80
N TYR A 173 25.17 -13.31 15.19
CA TYR A 173 24.89 -12.26 16.16
C TYR A 173 25.56 -10.92 15.82
N ALA A 174 24.92 -9.83 16.24
CA ALA A 174 25.48 -8.49 16.20
C ALA A 174 26.46 -8.27 17.36
N VAL A 175 27.69 -7.89 17.04
CA VAL A 175 28.80 -7.70 17.98
C VAL A 175 28.47 -6.64 19.03
N ASN A 176 27.77 -5.58 18.63
CA ASN A 176 27.38 -4.45 19.50
C ASN A 176 25.89 -4.48 19.87
N GLY A 177 25.18 -5.60 19.63
CA GLY A 177 23.73 -5.69 19.79
C GLY A 177 22.96 -5.01 18.65
N CYS A 178 21.64 -4.97 18.77
CA CYS A 178 20.76 -4.27 17.83
C CYS A 178 20.13 -3.06 18.48
N GLY A 179 20.00 -1.99 17.70
CA GLY A 179 19.16 -0.85 18.01
C GLY A 179 17.74 -1.04 17.48
N ASN A 180 16.90 -0.02 17.69
CA ASN A 180 15.66 0.11 16.95
C ASN A 180 16.00 0.15 15.46
N ILE A 181 15.20 -0.54 14.64
CA ILE A 181 15.25 -0.37 13.20
C ILE A 181 14.99 1.12 12.93
N PRO A 182 15.93 1.87 12.34
CA PRO A 182 15.65 3.24 11.93
C PRO A 182 14.42 3.19 11.05
N ALA A 183 13.39 3.98 11.39
CA ALA A 183 12.22 4.11 10.54
C ALA A 183 12.73 4.40 9.12
N PRO A 184 12.35 3.62 8.10
CA PRO A 184 12.76 3.91 6.74
C PRO A 184 12.34 5.35 6.46
N GLY A 185 13.33 6.23 6.28
CA GLY A 185 13.02 7.62 5.95
C GLY A 185 12.16 7.65 4.69
N CYS A 186 11.17 8.54 4.69
CA CYS A 186 10.16 8.53 3.66
C CYS A 186 10.55 9.40 2.50
N TYR A 187 11.31 8.84 1.58
CA TYR A 187 11.88 9.59 0.48
C TYR A 187 11.20 9.29 -0.84
N ALA A 188 11.43 10.15 -1.84
CA ALA A 188 11.10 9.82 -3.22
C ALA A 188 11.90 8.59 -3.67
N VAL A 189 11.24 7.62 -4.32
CA VAL A 189 11.87 6.36 -4.78
C VAL A 189 11.75 6.13 -6.28
N GLU A 190 10.93 6.92 -6.98
CA GLU A 190 10.74 6.79 -8.41
C GLU A 190 10.42 8.14 -9.04
N VAL A 191 11.02 8.43 -10.20
CA VAL A 191 10.64 9.56 -11.06
C VAL A 191 9.52 9.11 -11.98
N MET A 192 8.34 9.71 -11.85
CA MET A 192 7.15 9.37 -12.63
C MET A 192 7.19 9.97 -14.03
N ASP A 193 7.50 11.27 -14.10
CA ASP A 193 7.63 12.03 -15.33
C ASP A 193 8.48 13.28 -15.05
N PHE A 194 9.11 13.84 -16.07
CA PHE A 194 9.86 15.09 -15.95
C PHE A 194 10.05 15.79 -17.28
N PHE A 195 10.31 17.09 -17.21
CA PHE A 195 10.76 17.88 -18.34
C PHE A 195 11.91 18.77 -17.89
N GLN A 196 13.10 18.58 -18.46
CA GLN A 196 14.22 19.49 -18.24
C GLN A 196 14.15 20.67 -19.19
N GLY A 197 14.11 21.87 -18.62
CA GLY A 197 14.08 23.14 -19.33
C GLY A 197 15.45 23.57 -19.85
N THR A 198 15.58 24.87 -20.11
CA THR A 198 16.84 25.48 -20.59
C THR A 198 17.48 26.34 -19.51
N LYS A 199 18.77 26.66 -19.66
CA LYS A 199 19.40 27.76 -18.95
C LYS A 199 18.68 29.10 -19.23
N GLU A 200 18.95 30.13 -18.42
CA GLU A 200 18.38 31.47 -18.60
C GLU A 200 18.68 32.06 -19.99
N ASN A 201 19.86 31.74 -20.54
CA ASN A 201 20.26 32.17 -21.88
C ASN A 201 19.64 31.33 -23.03
N GLY A 202 18.73 30.41 -22.72
CA GLY A 202 18.03 29.54 -23.67
C GLY A 202 18.85 28.37 -24.20
N GLN A 203 20.08 28.16 -23.72
CA GLN A 203 20.87 26.97 -24.06
C GLN A 203 20.41 25.75 -23.26
N PRO A 204 20.54 24.53 -23.79
CA PRO A 204 20.24 23.32 -23.04
C PRO A 204 21.19 23.17 -21.84
N ILE A 205 20.71 22.51 -20.79
CA ILE A 205 21.55 22.02 -19.69
C ILE A 205 22.18 20.72 -20.17
N THR A 206 23.51 20.64 -20.17
CA THR A 206 24.26 19.50 -20.76
C THR A 206 25.28 18.89 -19.81
N ASP A 207 25.40 19.42 -18.60
CA ASP A 207 26.29 18.84 -17.61
C ASP A 207 25.69 17.49 -17.17
N PRO A 208 26.34 16.34 -17.46
CA PRO A 208 25.78 15.03 -17.15
C PRO A 208 25.42 14.87 -15.67
N MET A 209 26.06 15.63 -14.79
CA MET A 209 25.79 15.59 -13.36
C MET A 209 24.53 16.34 -12.96
N ARG A 210 24.01 17.25 -13.80
CA ARG A 210 22.80 18.05 -13.59
C ARG A 210 21.58 17.54 -14.37
N THR A 211 21.79 16.59 -15.28
CA THR A 211 20.75 16.04 -16.15
C THR A 211 20.21 14.69 -15.70
N ASP A 212 20.75 14.11 -14.64
CA ASP A 212 20.33 12.81 -14.11
C ASP A 212 19.21 13.01 -13.09
N GLU A 213 17.98 12.69 -13.49
CA GLU A 213 16.77 12.83 -12.67
C GLU A 213 16.76 11.94 -11.43
N THR A 214 17.51 10.83 -11.47
CA THR A 214 17.55 9.87 -10.35
C THR A 214 18.22 10.44 -9.12
N LYS A 215 18.94 11.55 -9.26
CA LYS A 215 19.57 12.28 -8.14
C LYS A 215 18.57 12.97 -7.22
N ALA A 216 17.31 13.12 -7.62
CA ALA A 216 16.26 13.61 -6.73
C ALA A 216 15.60 12.51 -5.86
N LEU A 217 16.11 11.27 -5.92
CA LEU A 217 15.58 10.10 -5.21
C LEU A 217 16.46 9.71 -4.03
N GLY A 218 15.84 9.07 -3.02
CA GLY A 218 16.53 8.60 -1.82
C GLY A 218 16.69 9.68 -0.75
N GLU A 219 17.50 9.38 0.27
CA GLU A 219 17.77 10.30 1.37
C GLU A 219 18.50 11.55 0.82
N PRO A 220 17.93 12.76 0.98
CA PRO A 220 18.56 13.98 0.48
C PRO A 220 19.88 14.26 1.21
N GLU A 221 21.00 14.37 0.50
CA GLU A 221 22.28 14.59 1.17
C GLU A 221 22.47 16.04 1.64
N ASN A 222 21.75 17.00 1.05
CA ASN A 222 21.74 18.42 1.42
C ASN A 222 23.15 19.04 1.50
N ASP A 223 24.06 18.58 0.62
CA ASP A 223 25.44 19.06 0.56
C ASP A 223 25.53 20.31 -0.32
N ARG A 224 25.65 21.46 0.32
CA ARG A 224 25.77 22.77 -0.36
C ARG A 224 27.22 23.22 -0.55
N SER A 225 28.18 22.31 -0.38
CA SER A 225 29.59 22.56 -0.69
C SER A 225 29.82 22.70 -2.20
N SER A 226 30.84 23.47 -2.58
CA SER A 226 31.12 23.73 -4.00
C SER A 226 31.53 22.43 -4.71
N GLY A 227 30.71 21.98 -5.66
CA GLY A 227 30.95 20.75 -6.44
C GLY A 227 30.35 19.48 -5.82
N ALA A 228 29.47 19.62 -4.82
CA ALA A 228 28.49 18.59 -4.52
C ALA A 228 27.47 18.57 -5.66
N ASP A 229 27.31 17.41 -6.30
CA ASP A 229 26.58 17.24 -7.55
C ASP A 229 25.55 16.11 -7.41
N ASN A 230 24.71 16.16 -6.38
CA ASN A 230 23.72 15.13 -6.01
C ASN A 230 22.27 15.60 -6.25
N PHE A 231 22.05 16.56 -7.15
CA PHE A 231 20.72 17.10 -7.45
C PHE A 231 20.39 17.02 -8.95
N PHE A 232 19.11 17.17 -9.26
CA PHE A 232 18.59 17.34 -10.61
C PHE A 232 18.20 18.79 -10.89
N THR A 233 18.76 19.38 -11.94
CA THR A 233 18.49 20.77 -12.34
C THR A 233 17.24 20.83 -13.23
N LEU A 234 16.23 21.62 -12.83
CA LEU A 234 15.00 21.76 -13.60
C LEU A 234 15.17 22.62 -14.86
N GLY A 235 15.84 23.78 -14.76
CA GLY A 235 15.89 24.76 -15.86
C GLY A 235 14.58 25.52 -16.08
N ASN A 236 14.62 26.51 -16.98
CA ASN A 236 13.48 27.39 -17.28
C ASN A 236 12.29 26.60 -17.83
N GLY A 237 11.17 26.64 -17.10
CA GLY A 237 9.94 25.90 -17.45
C GLY A 237 10.05 24.39 -17.22
N GLY A 238 11.13 23.92 -16.60
CA GLY A 238 11.30 22.52 -16.25
C GLY A 238 10.54 22.12 -14.99
N TRP A 239 10.25 20.83 -14.87
CA TRP A 239 9.54 20.24 -13.76
C TRP A 239 9.89 18.76 -13.59
N ILE A 240 9.65 18.21 -12.40
CA ILE A 240 9.79 16.79 -12.07
C ILE A 240 8.60 16.32 -11.22
N GLU A 241 8.14 15.10 -11.47
CA GLU A 241 7.10 14.39 -10.71
C GLU A 241 7.72 13.14 -10.07
N LEU A 242 7.60 13.02 -8.75
CA LEU A 242 8.24 12.01 -7.92
C LEU A 242 7.19 11.19 -7.18
N ARG A 243 7.42 9.88 -7.04
CA ARG A 243 6.63 8.98 -6.18
C ARG A 243 7.39 8.69 -4.90
N MET A 244 6.72 8.85 -3.77
CA MET A 244 7.24 8.57 -2.43
C MET A 244 7.25 7.07 -2.12
N SER A 245 8.19 6.63 -1.25
CA SER A 245 8.28 5.24 -0.77
C SER A 245 6.99 4.79 -0.11
N ASP A 246 6.45 5.62 0.80
CA ASP A 246 5.15 5.45 1.45
C ASP A 246 4.26 6.70 1.29
N PHE A 247 3.10 6.76 1.94
CA PHE A 247 2.22 7.91 1.92
C PHE A 247 2.70 9.01 2.86
N ILE A 248 2.70 10.25 2.38
CA ILE A 248 2.73 11.45 3.20
C ILE A 248 1.31 11.61 3.77
N ILE A 249 1.22 11.63 5.10
CA ILE A 249 -0.06 11.73 5.82
C ILE A 249 -0.15 13.13 6.44
N GLN A 250 -1.36 13.65 6.52
CA GLN A 250 -1.68 14.88 7.24
C GLN A 250 -1.73 14.61 8.75
N ASP A 251 -1.04 15.40 9.55
CA ASP A 251 -1.09 15.27 11.01
C ASP A 251 -2.26 16.04 11.66
N GLY A 252 -2.98 16.86 10.88
CA GLY A 252 -4.11 17.66 11.33
C GLY A 252 -3.69 18.84 12.18
N THR A 253 -2.42 19.24 12.12
CA THR A 253 -1.87 20.36 12.88
C THR A 253 -1.44 21.50 11.94
N SER A 254 -0.42 22.24 12.33
CA SER A 254 0.23 23.22 11.45
C SER A 254 1.73 22.93 11.33
N ALA A 255 2.11 21.71 11.71
CA ALA A 255 3.46 21.22 11.57
C ALA A 255 3.67 20.82 10.10
N PRO A 256 4.88 20.97 9.56
CA PRO A 256 5.14 20.51 8.20
C PRO A 256 5.05 18.98 8.08
N ASP A 257 4.31 18.49 7.09
CA ASP A 257 4.22 17.06 6.75
C ASP A 257 5.21 16.65 5.65
N LEU A 258 5.69 17.62 4.87
CA LEU A 258 6.57 17.40 3.72
C LEU A 258 7.76 18.35 3.77
N ARG A 259 8.93 17.86 3.38
CA ARG A 259 10.12 18.68 3.14
C ARG A 259 10.67 18.46 1.76
N VAL A 260 10.98 19.55 1.07
CA VAL A 260 11.71 19.55 -0.20
C VAL A 260 13.09 20.18 0.02
N TYR A 261 14.10 19.54 -0.55
CA TYR A 261 15.49 19.97 -0.47
C TYR A 261 15.91 20.54 -1.83
N GLU A 262 16.45 21.75 -1.77
CA GLU A 262 17.09 22.43 -2.90
C GLU A 262 18.56 22.66 -2.58
N THR A 263 19.43 22.44 -3.56
CA THR A 263 20.88 22.60 -3.43
C THR A 263 21.43 23.78 -4.24
N THR A 264 21.40 24.99 -3.67
CA THR A 264 22.26 26.08 -4.18
C THR A 264 23.66 26.04 -3.54
N TRP A 265 24.71 26.04 -4.35
CA TRP A 265 26.09 26.08 -3.86
C TRP A 265 26.44 27.34 -3.04
N GLY A 266 27.23 27.13 -1.99
CA GLY A 266 27.80 28.23 -1.20
C GLY A 266 26.83 28.85 -0.20
N ASN A 267 25.71 28.19 0.10
CA ASN A 267 24.68 28.64 1.04
C ASN A 267 24.18 30.06 0.72
N LEU A 268 24.02 30.36 -0.56
CA LEU A 268 23.48 31.64 -1.00
C LEU A 268 22.03 31.78 -0.52
N SER A 269 21.66 32.98 -0.08
CA SER A 269 20.27 33.27 0.30
C SER A 269 19.41 33.48 -0.94
N CYS A 270 18.10 33.22 -0.81
CA CYS A 270 17.11 33.54 -1.85
C CYS A 270 17.20 35.00 -2.34
N ALA A 271 17.55 35.96 -1.48
CA ALA A 271 17.68 37.37 -1.87
C ALA A 271 18.88 37.64 -2.81
N SER A 272 19.92 36.80 -2.75
CA SER A 272 21.12 36.89 -3.58
C SER A 272 21.10 35.95 -4.79
N TYR A 273 20.35 34.85 -4.70
CA TYR A 273 20.25 33.83 -5.73
C TYR A 273 18.80 33.31 -5.76
N PRO A 274 17.91 34.01 -6.50
CA PRO A 274 16.47 33.82 -6.41
C PRO A 274 15.99 32.72 -7.36
N GLU A 275 16.00 31.49 -6.89
CA GLU A 275 15.40 30.34 -7.57
C GLU A 275 14.06 30.01 -6.95
N TYR A 276 13.04 29.84 -7.77
CA TYR A 276 11.68 29.57 -7.29
C TYR A 276 11.09 28.36 -8.01
N ALA A 277 10.37 27.55 -7.25
CA ALA A 277 9.55 26.47 -7.76
C ALA A 277 8.16 26.50 -7.14
N GLU A 278 7.16 26.09 -7.92
CA GLU A 278 5.87 25.65 -7.39
C GLU A 278 6.01 24.21 -6.92
N ILE A 279 5.55 23.94 -5.71
CA ILE A 279 5.51 22.58 -5.17
C ILE A 279 4.05 22.17 -5.07
N SER A 280 3.72 21.01 -5.64
CA SER A 280 2.36 20.45 -5.62
C SER A 280 2.40 18.99 -5.23
N VAL A 281 1.30 18.49 -4.68
CA VAL A 281 1.19 17.11 -4.21
C VAL A 281 -0.04 16.42 -4.78
N SER A 282 0.01 15.10 -4.92
CA SER A 282 -1.09 14.29 -5.43
C SER A 282 -1.17 12.94 -4.74
N ALA A 283 -2.38 12.42 -4.57
CA ALA A 283 -2.60 11.03 -4.16
C ALA A 283 -2.54 10.05 -5.35
N ASN A 284 -2.82 10.51 -6.58
CA ASN A 284 -3.06 9.66 -7.75
C ASN A 284 -2.32 10.07 -9.03
N ASN A 285 -1.39 11.03 -8.94
CA ASN A 285 -0.63 11.57 -10.06
C ASN A 285 -1.48 12.24 -11.17
N VAL A 286 -2.75 12.55 -10.88
CA VAL A 286 -3.68 13.21 -11.82
C VAL A 286 -4.20 14.52 -11.25
N ASN A 287 -4.62 14.51 -9.98
CA ASN A 287 -5.14 15.70 -9.29
C ASN A 287 -4.07 16.28 -8.39
N TRP A 288 -3.70 17.54 -8.62
CA TRP A 288 -2.58 18.18 -7.94
C TRP A 288 -3.06 19.33 -7.05
N TYR A 289 -2.66 19.29 -5.78
CA TYR A 289 -2.85 20.36 -4.81
C TYR A 289 -1.59 21.21 -4.76
N SER A 290 -1.68 22.50 -5.09
CA SER A 290 -0.54 23.40 -5.05
C SER A 290 -0.27 23.87 -3.62
N LEU A 291 0.90 23.52 -3.09
CA LEU A 291 1.42 24.01 -1.81
C LEU A 291 2.08 25.39 -1.95
N GLY A 292 1.95 26.03 -3.12
CA GLY A 292 2.42 27.38 -3.39
C GLY A 292 3.83 27.45 -3.97
N PHE A 293 4.32 28.68 -4.10
CA PHE A 293 5.64 28.99 -4.65
C PHE A 293 6.66 29.20 -3.54
N HIS A 294 7.77 28.50 -3.64
CA HIS A 294 8.84 28.49 -2.65
C HIS A 294 10.15 28.86 -3.29
N CYS A 295 10.94 29.67 -2.57
CA CYS A 295 12.28 29.97 -2.99
C CYS A 295 13.23 28.86 -2.54
N GLN A 296 14.38 28.76 -3.20
CA GLN A 296 15.44 27.84 -2.82
C GLN A 296 15.78 27.93 -1.32
N SER A 297 15.94 26.75 -0.73
CA SER A 297 16.30 26.55 0.67
C SER A 297 16.75 25.11 0.87
N SER A 298 17.65 24.90 1.82
CA SER A 298 18.05 23.57 2.31
C SER A 298 16.96 22.88 3.16
N ASP A 299 15.82 23.54 3.35
CA ASP A 299 14.70 23.12 4.20
C ASP A 299 13.44 23.87 3.77
N ILE A 300 12.79 23.41 2.68
CA ILE A 300 11.47 23.89 2.29
C ILE A 300 10.44 22.97 2.97
N SER A 301 10.10 23.32 4.21
CA SER A 301 9.11 22.61 5.01
C SER A 301 7.69 23.09 4.68
N LEU A 302 6.81 22.16 4.32
CA LEU A 302 5.46 22.39 3.81
C LEU A 302 4.43 21.63 4.64
N ASP A 303 3.36 22.34 4.97
CA ASP A 303 2.19 21.84 5.68
C ASP A 303 1.09 21.54 4.64
N LEU A 304 0.60 20.31 4.63
CA LEU A 304 -0.45 19.82 3.74
C LEU A 304 -1.84 20.13 4.28
N ASP A 305 -2.03 20.22 5.61
CA ASP A 305 -3.35 20.39 6.26
C ASP A 305 -4.08 21.66 5.81
N ALA A 306 -3.31 22.67 5.39
CA ALA A 306 -3.86 23.94 4.91
C ALA A 306 -4.48 23.88 3.50
N VAL A 307 -4.11 22.89 2.68
CA VAL A 307 -4.40 22.87 1.24
C VAL A 307 -5.00 21.54 0.78
N VAL A 308 -4.48 20.43 1.31
CA VAL A 308 -4.91 19.08 0.97
C VAL A 308 -6.09 18.71 1.87
N PRO A 309 -7.19 18.18 1.33
CA PRO A 309 -8.32 17.75 2.15
C PRO A 309 -7.91 16.70 3.19
N GLY A 310 -8.44 16.83 4.41
CA GLY A 310 -8.25 15.86 5.50
C GLY A 310 -8.52 14.42 5.07
N GLY A 311 -7.61 13.51 5.42
CA GLY A 311 -7.71 12.08 5.08
C GLY A 311 -7.17 11.69 3.70
N VAL A 312 -6.74 12.66 2.88
CA VAL A 312 -6.04 12.37 1.63
C VAL A 312 -4.59 11.98 1.93
N HIS A 313 -4.26 10.73 1.64
CA HIS A 313 -2.89 10.23 1.67
C HIS A 313 -2.16 10.61 0.38
N VAL A 314 -1.14 11.44 0.50
CA VAL A 314 -0.36 11.92 -0.64
C VAL A 314 0.71 10.90 -0.98
N LYS A 315 0.89 10.61 -2.27
CA LYS A 315 1.89 9.65 -2.76
C LYS A 315 2.88 10.26 -3.76
N TYR A 316 2.52 11.37 -4.37
CA TYR A 316 3.27 12.00 -5.45
C TYR A 316 3.55 13.47 -5.13
N VAL A 317 4.73 13.94 -5.53
CA VAL A 317 5.17 15.32 -5.36
C VAL A 317 5.66 15.84 -6.71
N ARG A 318 5.22 17.04 -7.08
CA ARG A 318 5.66 17.74 -8.28
C ARG A 318 6.36 19.03 -7.91
N ILE A 319 7.52 19.26 -8.52
CA ILE A 319 8.30 20.49 -8.36
C ILE A 319 8.48 21.11 -9.74
N ALA A 320 8.03 22.34 -9.93
CA ALA A 320 8.05 23.02 -11.22
C ALA A 320 8.66 24.42 -11.13
N THR A 321 9.64 24.72 -11.98
CA THR A 321 10.32 26.03 -12.00
C THR A 321 9.33 27.16 -12.26
N ASN A 322 9.44 28.24 -11.47
CA ASN A 322 8.74 29.50 -11.71
C ASN A 322 9.71 30.64 -12.02
N SER A 323 10.00 30.82 -13.32
CA SER A 323 10.90 31.86 -13.81
C SER A 323 10.33 33.29 -13.75
N ALA A 324 9.05 33.47 -13.39
CA ALA A 324 8.46 34.80 -13.22
C ALA A 324 8.79 35.43 -11.85
N LEU A 325 9.17 34.63 -10.85
CA LEU A 325 9.47 35.08 -9.49
C LEU A 325 10.97 35.29 -9.24
N GLY A 326 11.83 34.63 -10.03
CA GLY A 326 13.28 34.80 -10.00
C GLY A 326 13.95 34.01 -11.12
N SER A 327 15.16 34.44 -11.50
CA SER A 327 15.99 33.72 -12.46
C SER A 327 17.46 33.71 -12.04
N THR A 328 18.08 32.58 -12.28
CA THR A 328 19.52 32.29 -12.12
C THR A 328 19.97 31.56 -13.39
N GLU A 329 21.23 31.12 -13.48
CA GLU A 329 21.73 30.52 -14.73
C GLU A 329 20.92 29.27 -15.14
N ASP A 330 20.48 28.48 -14.17
CA ASP A 330 19.96 27.13 -14.34
C ASP A 330 18.72 26.80 -13.49
N PHE A 331 18.21 27.77 -12.73
CA PHE A 331 16.96 27.68 -11.98
C PHE A 331 17.03 26.64 -10.85
N PHE A 332 15.92 25.99 -10.52
CA PHE A 332 15.81 25.22 -9.29
C PHE A 332 16.54 23.87 -9.36
N ASP A 333 17.36 23.56 -8.36
CA ASP A 333 18.18 22.34 -8.26
C ASP A 333 17.62 21.39 -7.19
N VAL A 334 16.85 20.37 -7.61
CA VAL A 334 16.12 19.44 -6.72
C VAL A 334 17.04 18.36 -6.18
N ASP A 335 17.25 18.37 -4.87
CA ASP A 335 18.10 17.42 -4.14
C ASP A 335 17.31 16.20 -3.65
N GLY A 336 16.05 16.42 -3.26
CA GLY A 336 15.17 15.33 -2.87
C GLY A 336 13.98 15.79 -2.06
N VAL A 337 13.18 14.81 -1.64
CA VAL A 337 11.90 15.02 -0.96
C VAL A 337 11.77 14.02 0.19
N GLU A 338 11.35 14.51 1.36
CA GLU A 338 11.17 13.74 2.59
C GLU A 338 9.77 13.97 3.17
N ALA A 339 9.04 12.91 3.49
CA ALA A 339 7.86 13.02 4.35
C ALA A 339 8.33 13.20 5.80
N LEU A 340 7.83 14.25 6.45
CA LEU A 340 8.04 14.53 7.86
C LEU A 340 6.95 13.91 8.75
N PHE A 341 5.79 13.60 8.15
CA PHE A 341 4.70 12.89 8.79
C PHE A 341 4.08 11.84 7.86
N GLY A 342 3.86 10.63 8.40
CA GLY A 342 3.56 9.41 7.64
C GLY A 342 4.72 8.42 7.62
N CYS A 343 4.57 7.36 6.82
CA CYS A 343 5.64 6.40 6.47
C CYS A 343 6.18 5.49 7.58
N GLU A 344 5.39 5.29 8.63
CA GLU A 344 5.40 4.00 9.32
C GLU A 344 4.82 2.96 8.36
N PRO A 345 5.28 1.69 8.37
CA PRO A 345 4.55 0.64 7.69
C PRO A 345 3.10 0.75 8.15
N PHE A 346 2.21 0.97 7.19
CA PHE A 346 0.80 0.76 7.40
C PHE A 346 0.64 -0.73 7.70
N GLU A 347 0.86 -1.10 8.96
CA GLU A 347 0.08 -2.13 9.61
C GLU A 347 -1.30 -1.49 9.70
N PRO A 348 -2.29 -1.84 8.84
CA PRO A 348 -3.65 -1.55 9.21
C PRO A 348 -3.82 -2.19 10.58
N GLU A 349 -3.85 -1.37 11.65
CA GLU A 349 -4.74 -1.64 12.77
C GLU A 349 -6.07 -1.92 12.09
N THR A 350 -6.37 -3.21 11.88
CA THR A 350 -7.53 -3.69 11.14
C THR A 350 -8.70 -2.85 11.63
N PRO A 351 -9.20 -1.89 10.81
CA PRO A 351 -10.22 -0.99 11.31
C PRO A 351 -11.36 -1.88 11.77
N ASN A 352 -11.79 -1.67 13.00
CA ASN A 352 -12.83 -2.45 13.64
C ASN A 352 -14.06 -2.52 12.69
N GLY A 353 -14.21 -3.65 11.97
CA GLY A 353 -15.42 -4.10 11.28
C GLY A 353 -15.95 -3.23 10.14
N CYS A 354 -15.57 -3.56 8.91
CA CYS A 354 -16.49 -3.51 7.77
C CYS A 354 -16.54 -4.87 7.09
N PHE A 355 -17.23 -5.80 7.74
CA PHE A 355 -17.53 -7.08 7.13
C PHE A 355 -18.92 -7.02 6.52
N ALA A 356 -19.17 -7.90 5.55
CA ALA A 356 -20.53 -8.20 5.17
C ALA A 356 -21.31 -8.63 6.42
N ALA A 357 -22.25 -7.81 6.86
CA ALA A 357 -22.97 -7.98 8.12
C ALA A 357 -24.34 -8.62 7.90
N CYS A 358 -24.88 -8.47 6.69
CA CYS A 358 -26.19 -8.99 6.35
C CYS A 358 -26.26 -9.44 4.88
N THR A 359 -27.35 -10.16 4.59
CA THR A 359 -27.85 -10.32 3.23
C THR A 359 -29.19 -9.62 3.11
N THR A 360 -29.50 -9.16 1.91
CA THR A 360 -30.81 -8.57 1.63
C THR A 360 -31.88 -9.67 1.62
N GLY A 361 -33.17 -9.34 1.73
CA GLY A 361 -34.23 -10.34 1.99
C GLY A 361 -34.31 -11.53 1.00
N GLU A 362 -33.92 -11.33 -0.27
CA GLU A 362 -33.73 -12.39 -1.28
C GLU A 362 -32.26 -12.51 -1.73
N GLY A 363 -31.33 -12.12 -0.86
CA GLY A 363 -29.92 -11.89 -1.20
C GLY A 363 -29.15 -13.14 -1.59
N TYR A 364 -29.61 -14.33 -1.23
CA TYR A 364 -29.02 -15.58 -1.71
C TYR A 364 -29.95 -16.28 -2.71
N VAL A 365 -29.50 -16.35 -3.96
CA VAL A 365 -30.10 -17.17 -5.01
C VAL A 365 -29.26 -18.43 -5.12
N GLN A 366 -29.75 -19.53 -4.57
CA GLN A 366 -29.06 -20.82 -4.64
C GLN A 366 -29.12 -21.39 -6.07
N GLY A 367 -27.95 -21.66 -6.64
CA GLY A 367 -27.80 -22.36 -7.91
C GLY A 367 -27.86 -23.88 -7.80
N THR A 368 -27.47 -24.55 -8.88
CA THR A 368 -27.35 -26.02 -8.93
C THR A 368 -25.90 -26.47 -9.08
N THR A 369 -25.63 -27.75 -8.88
CA THR A 369 -24.38 -28.34 -9.39
C THR A 369 -24.32 -28.20 -10.92
N LYS A 370 -23.14 -28.38 -11.52
CA LYS A 370 -22.94 -28.32 -12.98
C LYS A 370 -23.87 -29.23 -13.77
N LEU A 371 -24.30 -30.34 -13.17
CA LEU A 371 -25.20 -31.32 -13.78
C LEU A 371 -26.69 -31.07 -13.44
N GLY A 372 -27.03 -29.93 -12.83
CA GLY A 372 -28.39 -29.56 -12.45
C GLY A 372 -28.91 -30.20 -11.16
N GLY A 373 -28.02 -30.76 -10.33
CA GLY A 373 -28.36 -31.36 -9.04
C GLY A 373 -28.41 -30.34 -7.90
N ALA A 374 -28.98 -30.73 -6.76
CA ALA A 374 -28.98 -29.90 -5.56
C ALA A 374 -27.56 -29.82 -4.95
N LEU A 375 -27.21 -28.63 -4.44
CA LEU A 375 -25.99 -28.44 -3.65
C LEU A 375 -26.12 -29.11 -2.26
N PRO A 376 -25.01 -29.55 -1.64
CA PRO A 376 -25.04 -30.07 -0.28
C PRO A 376 -25.56 -29.01 0.70
N ALA A 377 -26.57 -29.36 1.52
CA ALA A 377 -27.18 -28.41 2.46
C ALA A 377 -26.17 -27.77 3.44
N ALA A 378 -25.09 -28.48 3.77
CA ALA A 378 -24.02 -27.97 4.64
C ALA A 378 -23.17 -26.85 3.99
N ARG A 379 -23.37 -26.54 2.71
CA ARG A 379 -22.65 -25.50 1.96
C ARG A 379 -23.55 -24.36 1.49
N THR A 380 -24.83 -24.37 1.84
CA THR A 380 -25.82 -23.36 1.40
C THR A 380 -26.21 -22.43 2.56
N HIS A 381 -25.32 -22.30 3.55
CA HIS A 381 -25.53 -21.53 4.77
C HIS A 381 -24.98 -20.12 4.60
N VAL A 382 -25.87 -19.14 4.45
CA VAL A 382 -25.54 -17.75 4.13
C VAL A 382 -24.65 -17.09 5.20
N ASP A 383 -24.82 -17.47 6.46
CA ASP A 383 -24.03 -17.02 7.60
C ASP A 383 -22.54 -17.35 7.48
N ARG A 384 -22.15 -18.23 6.55
CA ARG A 384 -20.75 -18.58 6.29
C ARG A 384 -19.99 -17.56 5.46
N ALA A 385 -20.70 -16.74 4.68
CA ALA A 385 -20.10 -15.67 3.89
C ALA A 385 -20.17 -14.29 4.58
N LEU A 386 -20.61 -14.25 5.85
CA LEU A 386 -20.74 -13.03 6.65
C LEU A 386 -19.63 -12.94 7.70
N GLY A 387 -19.26 -11.72 8.07
CA GLY A 387 -18.19 -11.47 9.03
C GLY A 387 -16.80 -11.58 8.39
N THR A 388 -15.80 -11.79 9.25
CA THR A 388 -14.39 -11.95 8.84
C THR A 388 -14.23 -13.19 7.95
N PRO A 389 -13.66 -13.09 6.73
CA PRO A 389 -13.27 -14.28 5.98
C PRO A 389 -12.30 -15.13 6.81
N GLN A 390 -12.46 -16.45 6.74
CA GLN A 390 -11.76 -17.35 7.65
C GLN A 390 -10.46 -17.91 7.06
N TYR A 391 -10.23 -17.78 5.74
CA TYR A 391 -9.01 -18.17 5.02
C TYR A 391 -8.57 -19.62 5.32
N SER A 392 -9.52 -20.47 5.70
CA SER A 392 -9.23 -21.80 6.19
C SER A 392 -9.53 -22.84 5.12
N ASP A 393 -8.48 -23.42 4.55
CA ASP A 393 -8.58 -24.59 3.68
C ASP A 393 -8.68 -25.91 4.50
N ALA A 394 -8.90 -25.83 5.82
CA ALA A 394 -8.83 -26.99 6.70
C ALA A 394 -10.18 -27.73 6.76
N THR A 395 -10.22 -28.95 6.22
CA THR A 395 -11.34 -29.86 6.47
C THR A 395 -11.36 -30.29 7.94
N THR A 396 -12.36 -29.84 8.70
CA THR A 396 -12.59 -30.29 10.08
C THR A 396 -13.59 -31.47 10.11
N SER A 397 -13.65 -32.19 11.23
CA SER A 397 -14.65 -33.24 11.45
C SER A 397 -15.46 -32.91 12.72
N PRO A 398 -16.78 -32.65 12.61
CA PRO A 398 -17.57 -32.61 11.38
C PRO A 398 -17.15 -31.46 10.46
N ALA A 399 -17.42 -31.57 9.15
CA ALA A 399 -17.07 -30.57 8.15
C ALA A 399 -17.65 -29.21 8.51
N ASN A 400 -16.82 -28.35 9.09
CA ASN A 400 -17.11 -26.93 9.21
C ASN A 400 -16.73 -26.31 7.87
N ASN A 401 -17.65 -26.31 6.91
CA ASN A 401 -17.48 -25.49 5.71
C ASN A 401 -17.64 -24.04 6.16
N ASN A 402 -16.53 -23.30 6.12
CA ASN A 402 -16.44 -21.87 6.42
C ASN A 402 -16.89 -20.99 5.24
N PHE A 403 -17.54 -21.56 4.23
CA PHE A 403 -17.93 -20.87 3.00
C PHE A 403 -19.38 -21.19 2.60
N LEU A 404 -19.91 -20.38 1.69
CA LEU A 404 -21.18 -20.54 0.99
C LEU A 404 -20.94 -20.85 -0.49
N THR A 405 -21.44 -22.00 -0.96
CA THR A 405 -21.45 -22.35 -2.38
C THR A 405 -22.59 -21.64 -3.12
N LEU A 406 -22.26 -20.95 -4.22
CA LEU A 406 -23.26 -20.29 -5.07
C LEU A 406 -23.99 -21.29 -5.96
N GLY A 407 -23.27 -22.22 -6.60
CA GLY A 407 -23.81 -23.06 -7.67
C GLY A 407 -23.98 -22.32 -9.00
N TYR A 408 -24.22 -23.09 -10.06
CA TYR A 408 -24.52 -22.57 -11.39
C TYR A 408 -25.88 -21.84 -11.40
N GLY A 409 -25.89 -20.63 -11.95
CA GLY A 409 -27.01 -19.68 -11.88
C GLY A 409 -27.23 -19.05 -10.50
N GLY A 410 -26.34 -19.30 -9.54
CA GLY A 410 -26.43 -18.79 -8.18
C GLY A 410 -25.77 -17.44 -7.97
N SER A 411 -26.22 -16.70 -6.95
CA SER A 411 -25.63 -15.43 -6.54
C SER A 411 -25.87 -15.11 -5.07
N LEU A 412 -25.01 -14.28 -4.50
CA LEU A 412 -25.08 -13.76 -3.15
C LEU A 412 -24.99 -12.24 -3.18
N THR A 413 -25.89 -11.56 -2.47
CA THR A 413 -25.90 -10.12 -2.24
C THR A 413 -25.68 -9.84 -0.77
N LEU A 414 -24.56 -9.19 -0.48
CA LEU A 414 -24.08 -8.81 0.83
C LEU A 414 -24.36 -7.32 1.08
N CYS A 415 -24.73 -6.99 2.32
CA CYS A 415 -24.80 -5.62 2.82
C CYS A 415 -23.83 -5.41 3.99
N PHE A 416 -23.25 -4.22 4.02
CA PHE A 416 -22.32 -3.79 5.05
C PHE A 416 -23.05 -2.90 6.06
N ASP A 417 -22.65 -2.98 7.34
CA ASP A 417 -23.23 -2.17 8.42
C ASP A 417 -22.95 -0.67 8.23
N GLY A 418 -21.88 -0.35 7.48
CA GLY A 418 -21.51 0.98 7.00
C GLY A 418 -21.46 1.06 5.48
N PHE A 419 -20.91 2.16 4.97
CA PHE A 419 -20.53 2.28 3.56
C PHE A 419 -19.01 2.21 3.43
N ILE A 420 -18.58 1.56 2.36
CA ILE A 420 -17.20 1.40 1.94
C ILE A 420 -16.87 2.57 1.04
N MET A 421 -15.91 3.42 1.44
CA MET A 421 -15.46 4.52 0.59
C MET A 421 -14.72 3.96 -0.63
N ASN A 422 -14.91 4.59 -1.78
CA ASN A 422 -14.10 4.30 -2.97
C ASN A 422 -12.80 5.09 -2.86
N ASP A 423 -11.75 4.38 -2.44
CA ASP A 423 -10.41 4.92 -2.23
C ASP A 423 -9.52 4.61 -3.44
N ALA A 424 -8.33 5.20 -3.50
CA ALA A 424 -7.41 4.88 -4.57
C ALA A 424 -6.91 3.42 -4.47
N GLY A 425 -7.09 2.64 -5.53
CA GLY A 425 -6.62 1.25 -5.61
C GLY A 425 -7.75 0.25 -5.42
N ASP A 426 -7.41 -0.98 -5.04
CA ASP A 426 -8.44 -2.00 -4.78
C ASP A 426 -9.11 -1.77 -3.43
N ASP A 427 -10.45 -1.69 -3.43
CA ASP A 427 -11.23 -1.39 -2.23
C ASP A 427 -11.59 -2.62 -1.41
N ILE A 428 -11.85 -3.74 -2.07
CA ILE A 428 -12.26 -4.98 -1.41
C ILE A 428 -11.54 -6.20 -1.99
N GLU A 429 -11.42 -7.24 -1.16
CA GLU A 429 -11.10 -8.60 -1.58
C GLU A 429 -12.36 -9.45 -1.57
N ILE A 430 -12.56 -10.23 -2.63
CA ILE A 430 -13.45 -11.37 -2.62
C ILE A 430 -12.64 -12.58 -2.18
N VAL A 431 -13.05 -13.21 -1.09
CA VAL A 431 -12.39 -14.40 -0.53
C VAL A 431 -13.22 -15.62 -0.85
N GLU A 432 -12.58 -16.60 -1.47
CA GLU A 432 -13.09 -17.87 -1.94
C GLU A 432 -12.36 -19.01 -1.24
N THR A 433 -13.01 -20.16 -1.06
CA THR A 433 -12.39 -21.34 -0.45
C THR A 433 -12.23 -22.49 -1.45
N SER A 434 -11.03 -22.60 -2.02
CA SER A 434 -10.62 -23.72 -2.84
C SER A 434 -9.59 -24.61 -2.12
N PHE A 435 -10.02 -25.81 -1.72
CA PHE A 435 -9.18 -26.72 -0.92
C PHE A 435 -7.84 -27.08 -1.60
N ASN A 436 -6.75 -26.96 -0.84
CA ASN A 436 -5.36 -27.20 -1.27
C ASN A 436 -4.80 -26.16 -2.24
N ASN A 437 -5.38 -24.96 -2.26
CA ASN A 437 -4.92 -23.80 -3.04
C ASN A 437 -4.56 -24.14 -4.50
N PRO A 438 -5.50 -24.73 -5.28
CA PRO A 438 -5.27 -25.00 -6.69
C PRO A 438 -5.13 -23.71 -7.50
N SER A 439 -4.50 -23.76 -8.67
CA SER A 439 -4.52 -22.62 -9.59
C SER A 439 -5.83 -22.55 -10.38
N CYS A 440 -6.25 -21.35 -10.78
CA CYS A 440 -7.40 -21.12 -11.68
C CYS A 440 -7.36 -21.93 -12.98
N ALA A 441 -6.17 -22.27 -13.49
CA ALA A 441 -6.02 -23.12 -14.67
C ALA A 441 -6.40 -24.58 -14.40
N SER A 442 -6.15 -25.06 -13.18
CA SER A 442 -6.40 -26.44 -12.75
C SER A 442 -7.78 -26.65 -12.11
N TYR A 443 -8.34 -25.60 -11.50
CA TYR A 443 -9.61 -25.63 -10.79
C TYR A 443 -10.35 -24.31 -11.06
N PRO A 444 -11.06 -24.19 -12.20
CA PRO A 444 -11.58 -22.90 -12.68
C PRO A 444 -12.90 -22.56 -12.00
N GLU A 445 -12.87 -21.62 -11.07
CA GLU A 445 -14.03 -21.04 -10.37
C GLU A 445 -13.99 -19.54 -10.49
N TYR A 446 -14.95 -18.98 -11.23
CA TYR A 446 -15.04 -17.56 -11.52
C TYR A 446 -16.33 -16.96 -10.99
N ALA A 447 -16.23 -15.73 -10.51
CA ALA A 447 -17.36 -14.93 -10.08
C ALA A 447 -17.36 -13.56 -10.77
N ASP A 448 -18.56 -13.09 -11.08
CA ASP A 448 -18.84 -11.74 -11.54
C ASP A 448 -19.24 -10.88 -10.33
N ILE A 449 -18.69 -9.66 -10.25
CA ILE A 449 -18.92 -8.73 -9.14
C ILE A 449 -19.72 -7.52 -9.62
N TRP A 450 -20.77 -7.21 -8.85
CA TRP A 450 -21.51 -5.96 -8.98
C TRP A 450 -21.55 -5.22 -7.65
N VAL A 451 -21.59 -3.90 -7.72
CA VAL A 451 -21.67 -3.02 -6.55
C VAL A 451 -22.87 -2.09 -6.64
N SER A 452 -23.35 -1.64 -5.48
CA SER A 452 -24.44 -0.69 -5.36
C SER A 452 -24.32 0.14 -4.07
N ASN A 453 -24.78 1.38 -4.12
CA ASN A 453 -24.94 2.24 -2.95
C ASN A 453 -26.36 2.23 -2.37
N ASP A 454 -27.36 1.74 -3.12
CA ASP A 454 -28.78 1.86 -2.79
C ASP A 454 -29.58 0.54 -2.86
N ASN A 455 -28.92 -0.57 -3.23
CA ASN A 455 -29.52 -1.90 -3.44
C ASN A 455 -30.60 -1.94 -4.55
N VAL A 456 -30.62 -0.94 -5.43
CA VAL A 456 -31.55 -0.84 -6.57
C VAL A 456 -30.78 -0.75 -7.88
N ASN A 457 -29.81 0.15 -7.95
CA ASN A 457 -28.95 0.35 -9.10
C ASN A 457 -27.67 -0.47 -8.93
N TRP A 458 -27.39 -1.36 -9.88
CA TRP A 458 -26.27 -2.30 -9.83
C TRP A 458 -25.32 -2.05 -10.98
N TYR A 459 -24.03 -1.95 -10.66
CA TYR A 459 -22.97 -1.65 -11.60
C TYR A 459 -21.97 -2.81 -11.62
N PHE A 460 -21.65 -3.31 -12.81
CA PHE A 460 -20.68 -4.40 -12.96
C PHE A 460 -19.28 -3.84 -12.75
N VAL A 461 -18.40 -4.57 -12.06
CA VAL A 461 -17.02 -4.12 -11.84
C VAL A 461 -16.05 -5.02 -12.59
N LYS A 462 -15.97 -6.29 -12.21
CA LYS A 462 -15.06 -7.26 -12.83
C LYS A 462 -15.51 -8.69 -12.64
N THR A 463 -14.89 -9.56 -13.43
CA THR A 463 -14.90 -11.01 -13.23
C THR A 463 -13.55 -11.43 -12.66
N GLY A 464 -13.52 -12.27 -11.64
CA GLY A 464 -12.30 -12.82 -11.05
C GLY A 464 -12.41 -14.30 -10.73
N CYS A 465 -11.30 -14.93 -10.37
CA CYS A 465 -11.22 -16.34 -10.00
C CYS A 465 -10.51 -16.52 -8.66
N HIS A 466 -10.98 -17.46 -7.85
CA HIS A 466 -10.50 -17.69 -6.47
C HIS A 466 -10.47 -16.39 -5.66
N ASN A 467 -9.43 -16.15 -4.88
CA ASN A 467 -9.27 -14.87 -4.21
C ASN A 467 -8.86 -13.79 -5.22
N PHE A 468 -9.57 -12.67 -5.23
CA PHE A 468 -9.18 -11.51 -6.05
C PHE A 468 -9.67 -10.20 -5.46
N THR A 469 -8.97 -9.14 -5.82
CA THR A 469 -9.27 -7.77 -5.39
C THR A 469 -10.16 -7.04 -6.39
N VAL A 470 -10.92 -6.06 -5.92
CA VAL A 470 -11.90 -5.28 -6.69
C VAL A 470 -11.69 -3.80 -6.40
N ASN A 471 -11.47 -3.02 -7.45
CA ASN A 471 -11.45 -1.56 -7.44
C ASN A 471 -12.81 -1.03 -7.94
N PHE A 472 -13.48 -0.18 -7.16
CA PHE A 472 -14.78 0.39 -7.49
C PHE A 472 -14.74 1.40 -8.62
N ASP A 473 -13.57 1.98 -8.95
CA ASP A 473 -13.38 2.81 -10.14
C ASP A 473 -13.59 2.02 -11.46
N ASP A 474 -13.49 0.69 -11.42
CA ASP A 474 -13.77 -0.17 -12.58
C ASP A 474 -15.29 -0.38 -12.82
N ALA A 475 -16.16 0.21 -11.99
CA ALA A 475 -17.59 0.04 -12.11
C ALA A 475 -18.16 0.63 -13.42
N VAL A 476 -19.04 -0.12 -14.09
CA VAL A 476 -19.71 0.27 -15.32
C VAL A 476 -21.22 0.04 -15.28
N ASP A 477 -21.95 0.88 -16.02
CA ASP A 477 -23.39 0.69 -16.27
C ASP A 477 -23.68 -0.44 -17.28
N ALA A 478 -24.97 -0.70 -17.52
CA ALA A 478 -25.41 -1.72 -18.47
C ALA A 478 -25.02 -1.44 -19.95
N SER A 479 -24.57 -0.22 -20.26
CA SER A 479 -24.05 0.18 -21.57
C SER A 479 -22.52 0.22 -21.61
N ASN A 480 -21.85 -0.24 -20.54
CA ASN A 480 -20.41 -0.25 -20.38
C ASN A 480 -19.77 1.15 -20.27
N ASN A 481 -20.53 2.15 -19.79
CA ASN A 481 -19.97 3.45 -19.44
C ASN A 481 -19.42 3.41 -18.00
N PRO A 482 -18.24 3.99 -17.72
CA PRO A 482 -17.71 4.10 -16.37
C PRO A 482 -18.65 4.86 -15.44
N ILE A 483 -18.80 4.37 -14.21
CA ILE A 483 -19.61 4.94 -13.15
C ILE A 483 -18.73 5.15 -11.93
N TYR A 484 -18.62 6.41 -11.51
CA TYR A 484 -17.98 6.71 -10.24
C TYR A 484 -18.98 6.59 -9.10
N LEU A 485 -18.66 5.73 -8.13
CA LEU A 485 -19.37 5.63 -6.87
C LEU A 485 -18.44 6.16 -5.78
N PRO A 486 -18.82 7.21 -5.03
CA PRO A 486 -17.99 7.68 -3.92
C PRO A 486 -17.98 6.70 -2.74
N TYR A 487 -18.99 5.82 -2.68
CA TYR A 487 -19.08 4.74 -1.72
C TYR A 487 -19.96 3.59 -2.23
N VAL A 488 -19.75 2.41 -1.67
CA VAL A 488 -20.52 1.18 -1.89
C VAL A 488 -21.09 0.68 -0.57
N GLN A 489 -22.34 0.24 -0.56
CA GLN A 489 -22.96 -0.38 0.62
C GLN A 489 -23.34 -1.85 0.38
N TYR A 490 -23.47 -2.24 -0.89
CA TYR A 490 -23.91 -3.58 -1.28
C TYR A 490 -22.97 -4.15 -2.33
N VAL A 491 -22.59 -5.41 -2.14
CA VAL A 491 -21.78 -6.19 -3.09
C VAL A 491 -22.58 -7.42 -3.49
N LYS A 492 -22.67 -7.68 -4.79
CA LYS A 492 -23.27 -8.89 -5.34
C LYS A 492 -22.19 -9.70 -6.04
N ILE A 493 -22.12 -10.98 -5.67
CA ILE A 493 -21.23 -11.99 -6.22
C ILE A 493 -22.12 -13.02 -6.94
N ALA A 494 -21.94 -13.23 -8.24
CA ALA A 494 -22.63 -14.31 -8.94
C ALA A 494 -21.63 -15.25 -9.60
N ASN A 495 -21.94 -16.54 -9.63
CA ASN A 495 -21.10 -17.49 -10.36
C ASN A 495 -21.08 -17.14 -11.84
N ASN A 496 -19.89 -17.11 -12.45
CA ASN A 496 -19.75 -16.99 -13.89
C ASN A 496 -19.89 -18.37 -14.52
N ASP A 497 -21.11 -18.73 -14.93
CA ASP A 497 -21.46 -20.05 -15.47
C ASP A 497 -20.66 -20.46 -16.73
N ASN A 498 -20.09 -19.48 -17.46
CA ASN A 498 -19.34 -19.73 -18.68
C ASN A 498 -17.89 -20.10 -18.41
N LEU A 499 -17.27 -19.47 -17.41
CA LEU A 499 -15.85 -19.65 -17.08
C LEU A 499 -15.65 -20.73 -16.01
N THR A 500 -16.61 -20.89 -15.09
CA THR A 500 -16.54 -21.90 -14.04
C THR A 500 -16.75 -23.31 -14.59
N THR A 501 -15.87 -24.26 -14.25
CA THR A 501 -15.99 -25.65 -14.72
C THR A 501 -16.05 -26.70 -13.62
N THR A 502 -15.91 -26.30 -12.36
CA THR A 502 -15.94 -27.18 -11.20
C THR A 502 -17.35 -27.72 -10.92
N PRO A 503 -17.51 -28.79 -10.12
CA PRO A 503 -18.80 -29.46 -9.96
C PRO A 503 -19.89 -28.62 -9.29
N ASP A 504 -19.50 -27.74 -8.36
CA ASP A 504 -20.37 -27.02 -7.44
C ASP A 504 -20.24 -25.50 -7.51
N ALA A 505 -19.32 -25.01 -8.34
CA ALA A 505 -19.14 -23.60 -8.67
C ALA A 505 -18.52 -22.78 -7.54
N TYR A 506 -18.60 -21.45 -7.62
CA TYR A 506 -17.86 -20.55 -6.73
C TYR A 506 -18.25 -20.67 -5.24
N ASP A 507 -17.26 -20.75 -4.35
CA ASP A 507 -17.39 -21.00 -2.91
C ASP A 507 -16.96 -19.76 -2.07
N VAL A 508 -17.91 -18.91 -1.69
CA VAL A 508 -17.65 -17.61 -1.03
C VAL A 508 -17.36 -17.79 0.47
N ASP A 509 -16.14 -17.46 0.93
CA ASP A 509 -15.76 -17.36 2.35
C ASP A 509 -16.17 -16.00 2.93
N GLY A 510 -16.03 -14.93 2.14
CA GLY A 510 -16.50 -13.61 2.53
C GLY A 510 -15.94 -12.49 1.66
N VAL A 511 -16.14 -11.26 2.13
CA VAL A 511 -15.58 -10.05 1.52
C VAL A 511 -14.78 -9.30 2.57
N ARG A 512 -13.50 -9.04 2.27
CA ARG A 512 -12.60 -8.26 3.11
C ARG A 512 -12.50 -6.84 2.58
N LEU A 513 -12.62 -5.86 3.46
CA LEU A 513 -12.27 -4.48 3.14
C LEU A 513 -10.73 -4.35 3.05
N ILE A 514 -10.23 -3.78 1.96
CA ILE A 514 -8.81 -3.38 1.79
C ILE A 514 -8.68 -1.84 1.74
N ALA A 515 -9.75 -1.12 1.38
CA ALA A 515 -9.82 0.34 1.45
C ALA A 515 -9.64 0.89 2.88
N SER A 516 -9.30 2.18 2.96
CA SER A 516 -8.80 2.85 4.16
C SER A 516 -9.89 3.18 5.19
N GLN A 517 -11.17 3.22 4.79
CA GLN A 517 -12.26 3.65 5.67
C GLN A 517 -13.59 2.87 5.50
N CYS A 518 -14.27 2.68 6.64
CA CYS A 518 -15.65 2.23 6.73
C CYS A 518 -16.43 3.15 7.68
N GLU A 519 -17.48 3.79 7.19
CA GLU A 519 -18.26 4.75 7.96
C GLU A 519 -19.61 4.17 8.40
N ASN A 520 -19.87 4.19 9.71
CA ASN A 520 -21.01 3.53 10.35
C ASN A 520 -22.32 4.36 10.42
N THR A 521 -22.40 5.57 9.86
CA THR A 521 -23.64 6.39 9.92
C THR A 521 -23.76 7.45 8.83
N GLN A 522 -24.91 7.46 8.11
CA GLN A 522 -25.43 8.49 7.17
C GLN A 522 -24.43 9.06 6.15
N GLY A 523 -24.58 8.65 4.88
CA GLY A 523 -23.68 9.02 3.79
C GLY A 523 -23.38 10.53 3.71
N PRO A 524 -22.14 10.91 3.36
CA PRO A 524 -21.69 12.30 3.42
C PRO A 524 -22.56 13.24 2.59
N VAL A 525 -22.97 14.33 3.23
CA VAL A 525 -23.55 15.51 2.57
C VAL A 525 -22.38 16.24 1.91
N THR A 526 -22.27 16.18 0.59
CA THR A 526 -21.17 16.82 -0.15
C THR A 526 -21.33 18.33 -0.13
N ASN A 527 -20.51 19.02 0.67
CA ASN A 527 -20.21 20.44 0.53
C ASN A 527 -18.78 20.55 0.00
N GLU A 528 -18.60 20.86 -1.29
CA GLU A 528 -17.40 21.47 -1.91
C GLU A 528 -17.66 21.70 -3.43
N PRO A 529 -16.89 22.56 -4.14
CA PRO A 529 -17.39 23.45 -5.17
C PRO A 529 -17.29 22.89 -6.60
N VAL A 530 -18.22 23.36 -7.44
CA VAL A 530 -18.47 22.86 -8.81
C VAL A 530 -17.47 23.39 -9.84
N GLY A 531 -16.93 22.46 -10.63
CA GLY A 531 -16.26 22.70 -11.90
C GLY A 531 -16.83 21.85 -13.06
N GLN A 532 -18.11 22.07 -13.41
CA GLN A 532 -18.83 21.66 -14.66
C GLN A 532 -19.37 20.20 -14.74
N PRO A 533 -20.55 19.94 -15.36
CA PRO A 533 -21.80 19.68 -14.63
C PRO A 533 -22.41 18.29 -14.86
N GLN A 534 -23.00 17.71 -13.80
CA GLN A 534 -24.09 16.72 -13.87
C GLN A 534 -25.14 17.09 -12.80
N PRO A 535 -26.45 17.00 -13.09
CA PRO A 535 -27.51 17.63 -12.29
C PRO A 535 -27.78 16.86 -10.99
N VAL A 536 -27.34 17.40 -9.86
CA VAL A 536 -27.70 16.87 -8.54
C VAL A 536 -29.02 17.52 -8.09
N VAL A 537 -30.10 17.21 -8.80
CA VAL A 537 -31.46 17.62 -8.40
C VAL A 537 -32.10 16.44 -7.66
N GLY A 538 -32.34 16.57 -6.36
CA GLY A 538 -33.01 15.51 -5.58
C GLY A 538 -34.51 15.48 -5.88
N LEU A 539 -35.09 14.32 -6.19
CA LEU A 539 -36.55 14.14 -6.28
C LEU A 539 -36.98 12.84 -5.60
N ARG A 540 -37.74 12.95 -4.52
CA ARG A 540 -38.32 11.83 -3.77
C ARG A 540 -39.84 11.94 -3.73
N SER A 541 -40.51 10.80 -3.67
CA SER A 541 -41.96 10.73 -3.51
C SER A 541 -42.32 9.78 -2.38
N TYR A 542 -43.17 10.22 -1.46
CA TYR A 542 -43.60 9.39 -0.32
C TYR A 542 -45.02 9.70 0.14
N PRO A 543 -45.77 8.69 0.64
CA PRO A 543 -45.44 7.27 0.60
C PRO A 543 -45.47 6.72 -0.84
N ASN A 544 -44.63 5.73 -1.14
CA ASN A 544 -44.60 5.05 -2.43
C ASN A 544 -44.32 3.55 -2.19
N PRO A 545 -45.25 2.61 -2.50
CA PRO A 545 -46.55 2.83 -3.14
C PRO A 545 -47.52 3.69 -2.31
N SER A 546 -48.34 4.50 -2.98
CA SER A 546 -49.37 5.35 -2.36
C SER A 546 -50.77 4.79 -2.55
N ARG A 547 -51.66 5.10 -1.60
CA ARG A 547 -53.11 4.86 -1.68
C ARG A 547 -53.90 6.08 -2.18
N GLY A 548 -53.24 7.20 -2.45
CA GLY A 548 -53.91 8.41 -2.94
C GLY A 548 -53.01 9.63 -2.83
N ILE A 549 -52.72 10.08 -1.60
CA ILE A 549 -51.93 11.29 -1.35
C ILE A 549 -50.44 10.96 -1.43
N VAL A 550 -49.67 11.77 -2.17
CA VAL A 550 -48.22 11.66 -2.33
C VAL A 550 -47.59 13.01 -2.05
N ASN A 551 -46.52 13.04 -1.26
CA ASN A 551 -45.64 14.18 -1.11
C ASN A 551 -44.45 14.03 -2.04
N PHE A 552 -44.20 15.04 -2.86
CA PHE A 552 -43.02 15.15 -3.68
C PHE A 552 -42.06 16.10 -2.99
N ASN A 553 -40.90 15.57 -2.61
CA ASN A 553 -39.86 16.32 -1.96
C ASN A 553 -38.69 16.49 -2.91
N PHE A 554 -38.25 17.73 -3.10
CA PHE A 554 -37.16 18.05 -4.00
C PHE A 554 -36.37 19.28 -3.56
N SER A 555 -35.12 19.33 -3.99
CA SER A 555 -34.23 20.47 -3.80
C SER A 555 -33.38 20.67 -5.06
N SER A 556 -32.95 21.91 -5.28
CA SER A 556 -32.04 22.30 -6.37
C SER A 556 -30.74 22.83 -5.77
N MET A 557 -29.62 22.63 -6.45
CA MET A 557 -28.33 23.12 -5.97
C MET A 557 -28.10 24.60 -6.26
N TYR A 558 -28.88 25.22 -7.14
CA TYR A 558 -28.87 26.66 -7.37
C TYR A 558 -30.26 27.26 -7.28
N THR A 559 -30.29 28.56 -7.03
CA THR A 559 -31.52 29.35 -7.08
C THR A 559 -31.95 29.53 -8.55
N GLY A 560 -33.20 29.18 -8.87
CA GLY A 560 -33.72 29.30 -10.23
C GLY A 560 -35.10 28.67 -10.42
N ASN A 561 -35.63 28.76 -11.64
CA ASN A 561 -36.96 28.22 -11.96
C ASN A 561 -36.94 26.69 -12.00
N ALA A 562 -37.90 26.07 -11.30
CA ALA A 562 -38.13 24.64 -11.29
C ALA A 562 -39.57 24.30 -11.68
N SER A 563 -39.76 23.20 -12.39
CA SER A 563 -41.08 22.66 -12.75
C SER A 563 -41.19 21.18 -12.41
N LEU A 564 -42.20 20.81 -11.61
CA LEU A 564 -42.50 19.43 -11.25
C LEU A 564 -43.77 18.99 -11.98
N GLU A 565 -43.64 18.02 -12.86
CA GLU A 565 -44.73 17.44 -13.65
C GLU A 565 -44.93 15.96 -13.32
N VAL A 566 -46.14 15.44 -13.48
CA VAL A 566 -46.44 14.01 -13.38
C VAL A 566 -47.03 13.53 -14.70
N PHE A 567 -46.60 12.34 -15.14
CA PHE A 567 -46.98 11.71 -16.41
C PHE A 567 -47.51 10.29 -16.16
N ASN A 568 -48.41 9.84 -17.03
CA ASN A 568 -48.79 8.43 -17.10
C ASN A 568 -47.79 7.62 -17.95
N ILE A 569 -47.92 6.28 -17.96
CA ILE A 569 -47.04 5.39 -18.76
C ILE A 569 -47.10 5.61 -20.28
N ALA A 570 -48.14 6.27 -20.78
CA ALA A 570 -48.23 6.64 -22.20
C ALA A 570 -47.51 7.97 -22.51
N GLY A 571 -46.80 8.55 -21.53
CA GLY A 571 -46.10 9.82 -21.65
C GLY A 571 -47.02 11.04 -21.65
N GLN A 572 -48.30 10.90 -21.32
CA GLN A 572 -49.23 12.03 -21.22
C GLN A 572 -49.08 12.69 -19.85
N ARG A 573 -48.89 14.02 -19.84
CA ARG A 573 -48.84 14.80 -18.59
C ARG A 573 -50.21 14.81 -17.92
N VAL A 574 -50.26 14.29 -16.70
CA VAL A 574 -51.47 14.24 -15.87
C VAL A 574 -51.58 15.42 -14.90
N ALA A 575 -50.45 16.01 -14.47
CA ALA A 575 -50.46 17.19 -13.62
C ALA A 575 -49.15 18.00 -13.74
N LEU A 576 -49.23 19.30 -13.47
CA LEU A 576 -48.11 20.20 -13.17
C LEU A 576 -48.28 20.61 -11.71
N LEU A 577 -47.37 20.14 -10.84
CA LEU A 577 -47.47 20.26 -9.39
C LEU A 577 -46.74 21.49 -8.86
N PHE A 578 -45.66 21.91 -9.53
CA PHE A 578 -44.85 23.05 -9.16
C PHE A 578 -44.32 23.73 -10.42
N ASN A 579 -44.26 25.06 -10.42
CA ASN A 579 -43.69 25.85 -11.51
C ASN A 579 -43.36 27.26 -11.01
N ASP A 580 -42.30 27.38 -10.22
CA ASP A 580 -41.87 28.63 -9.57
C ASP A 580 -40.35 28.63 -9.36
N GLU A 581 -39.81 29.72 -8.83
CA GLU A 581 -38.41 29.83 -8.41
C GLU A 581 -38.18 29.05 -7.09
N VAL A 582 -37.16 28.19 -7.07
CA VAL A 582 -36.63 27.54 -5.87
C VAL A 582 -35.32 28.19 -5.46
N LYS A 583 -35.00 28.17 -4.17
CA LYS A 583 -33.70 28.62 -3.68
C LYS A 583 -32.74 27.44 -3.54
N GLU A 584 -31.46 27.76 -3.69
CA GLU A 584 -30.34 26.85 -3.48
C GLU A 584 -30.46 26.10 -2.15
N ASN A 585 -30.35 24.76 -2.23
CA ASN A 585 -30.37 23.82 -1.12
C ASN A 585 -31.61 23.89 -0.21
N GLU A 586 -32.68 24.58 -0.63
CA GLU A 586 -33.94 24.64 0.09
C GLU A 586 -34.82 23.43 -0.27
N GLU A 587 -35.27 22.71 0.75
CA GLU A 587 -36.15 21.56 0.59
C GLU A 587 -37.58 22.02 0.30
N ASN A 588 -38.12 21.63 -0.85
CA ASN A 588 -39.46 21.96 -1.31
C ASN A 588 -40.34 20.71 -1.26
N VAL A 589 -41.48 20.81 -0.57
CA VAL A 589 -42.43 19.71 -0.46
C VAL A 589 -43.77 20.10 -1.09
N VAL A 590 -44.20 19.33 -2.09
CA VAL A 590 -45.46 19.53 -2.79
C VAL A 590 -46.34 18.29 -2.62
N THR A 591 -47.47 18.45 -1.96
CA THR A 591 -48.45 17.38 -1.77
C THR A 591 -49.43 17.33 -2.93
N PHE A 592 -49.65 16.15 -3.50
CA PHE A 592 -50.60 15.91 -4.58
C PHE A 592 -51.56 14.76 -4.23
N ASP A 593 -52.86 15.00 -4.39
CA ASP A 593 -53.88 13.96 -4.24
C ASP A 593 -54.12 13.23 -5.55
N MET A 594 -53.55 12.03 -5.67
CA MET A 594 -53.74 11.13 -6.81
C MET A 594 -54.96 10.21 -6.64
N SER A 595 -55.84 10.45 -5.66
CA SER A 595 -57.03 9.62 -5.39
C SER A 595 -58.05 9.56 -6.53
N GLN A 596 -57.94 10.42 -7.54
CA GLN A 596 -58.81 10.40 -8.73
C GLN A 596 -58.15 9.76 -9.95
N LEU A 597 -56.86 9.40 -9.87
CA LEU A 597 -56.13 8.74 -10.95
C LEU A 597 -56.29 7.21 -10.88
N PRO A 598 -56.27 6.49 -12.03
CA PRO A 598 -56.27 5.03 -12.05
C PRO A 598 -55.09 4.40 -11.29
N ASN A 599 -55.28 3.20 -10.72
CA ASN A 599 -54.15 2.45 -10.16
C ASN A 599 -53.13 2.15 -11.26
N GLY A 600 -51.84 2.31 -10.97
CA GLY A 600 -50.79 2.14 -11.95
C GLY A 600 -49.51 2.89 -11.61
N VAL A 601 -48.57 2.87 -12.55
CA VAL A 601 -47.29 3.58 -12.45
C VAL A 601 -47.42 4.96 -13.09
N TYR A 602 -46.88 5.95 -12.41
CA TYR A 602 -46.74 7.33 -12.88
C TYR A 602 -45.27 7.74 -12.79
N ILE A 603 -44.87 8.64 -13.68
CA ILE A 603 -43.51 9.21 -13.71
C ILE A 603 -43.61 10.66 -13.29
N SER A 604 -42.98 11.04 -12.19
CA SER A 604 -42.72 12.44 -11.85
C SER A 604 -41.45 12.91 -12.53
N LYS A 605 -41.46 14.14 -13.03
CA LYS A 605 -40.32 14.76 -13.70
C LYS A 605 -40.13 16.15 -13.11
N LEU A 606 -38.98 16.38 -12.51
CA LEU A 606 -38.55 17.70 -12.07
C LEU A 606 -37.56 18.24 -13.11
N SER A 607 -37.85 19.42 -13.64
CA SER A 607 -36.97 20.11 -14.60
C SER A 607 -36.57 21.46 -14.01
N THR A 608 -35.27 21.70 -13.92
CA THR A 608 -34.66 22.97 -13.50
C THR A 608 -33.73 23.48 -14.59
N SER A 609 -33.11 24.65 -14.41
CA SER A 609 -32.03 25.12 -15.29
C SER A 609 -30.78 24.24 -15.23
N GLU A 610 -30.64 23.39 -14.20
CA GLU A 610 -29.50 22.50 -13.98
C GLU A 610 -29.66 21.16 -14.70
N GLY A 611 -30.90 20.69 -14.84
CA GLY A 611 -31.18 19.43 -15.51
C GLY A 611 -32.57 18.87 -15.22
N VAL A 612 -32.74 17.60 -15.53
CA VAL A 612 -34.01 16.90 -15.40
C VAL A 612 -33.81 15.63 -14.60
N VAL A 613 -34.62 15.46 -13.54
CA VAL A 613 -34.64 14.23 -12.74
C VAL A 613 -36.04 13.64 -12.75
N THR A 614 -36.11 12.32 -12.88
CA THR A 614 -37.37 11.58 -12.91
C THR A 614 -37.51 10.66 -11.71
N GLY A 615 -38.71 10.54 -11.19
CA GLY A 615 -39.09 9.64 -10.12
C GLY A 615 -40.26 8.76 -10.54
N LYS A 616 -40.37 7.56 -9.98
CA LYS A 616 -41.47 6.64 -10.23
C LYS A 616 -42.41 6.65 -9.05
N VAL A 617 -43.72 6.83 -9.29
CA VAL A 617 -44.77 6.74 -8.27
C VAL A 617 -45.69 5.58 -8.60
N MET A 618 -45.89 4.67 -7.64
CA MET A 618 -46.86 3.60 -7.76
C MET A 618 -48.12 3.95 -6.97
N LEU A 619 -49.26 4.00 -7.66
CA LEU A 619 -50.57 4.16 -7.05
C LEU A 619 -51.26 2.80 -6.98
N ALA A 620 -51.42 2.26 -5.77
CA ALA A 620 -52.01 0.95 -5.50
C ALA A 620 -52.97 1.06 -4.31
N ARG A 621 -54.28 0.98 -4.58
CA ARG A 621 -55.35 1.06 -3.58
C ARG A 621 -55.82 -0.31 -3.12
#